data_AF-A0A7S0YQF0-F1
#
_entry.id   AF-A0A7S0YQF0-F1
#
_cell.length_a   1.000
_cell.length_b   1.000
_cell.length_c   1.000
_cell.angle_alpha   90.00
_cell.angle_beta   90.00
_cell.angle_gamma   90.00
#
_symmetry.space_group_name_H-M   'P 1'
#
loop_
_entity.id
_entity.type
_entity.pdbx_description
1 polymer ?
#
loop_
_entity_poly.entity_id
_entity_poly.type
_entity_poly.pdbx_seq_one_letter_code
_entity_poly.pdbx_strand_id
1 'polypeptide(L)'
;MAEDAKQDAIPAVVGDDGKGAGKKGKEDKKAKKEKAPKPKKEKPKKPHPSQKAGPNFSVRPVEGGDGEIQVTAVNKRVHTAGSIVDGDILQYVGEVPVKGMKASDIKALLTGPCGEKVSLTLVRGGQEVKYDLYLDYTPLVKAIKGGKPAGKGQSAEISLKLVDTDERRELFYLAGALPPLCKLLVDPKAAAQMQKATASLQNMMQFSMWDDIHVPLQQVGKPLVTMIEKGGLAKKMLAIDLLLRISLAKPTHRVLVAGGLVESCCALPKGIIPLALPKWTPKGWKPGKKVTGLETKAAKLIGCLARVDDETRERVNDGTNSGVSLLVRMLQRKGEPAGALNEIGEDSQAVACEALQFLALNGGCRSTMESVNALPTLCGLLETPESAHRQLDTEEIERGFKEYDGSRDGSLNLKEFEAWFVDTGRGDGRQAKAFFREVDYDNGGNISLPEMIEFLNRKSPAQLVDVHAAYAIRNLAVTEANRERIADHGAVAKLVRMLTVKDHEE
;
A
#
# COMPACT_ATOMS: atom_id res chain seq x y z
N MET A 1 69.67 14.00 53.80
CA MET A 1 69.74 13.06 54.94
C MET A 1 68.63 12.03 54.76
N ALA A 2 68.78 10.86 55.38
CA ALA A 2 67.89 9.70 55.47
C ALA A 2 66.36 9.94 55.59
N GLU A 3 65.43 9.00 55.38
CA GLU A 3 65.26 7.69 54.66
C GLU A 3 63.75 7.28 54.88
N ASP A 4 63.06 6.29 54.31
CA ASP A 4 63.27 5.15 53.38
C ASP A 4 62.03 5.14 52.37
N ALA A 5 61.38 4.13 51.75
CA ALA A 5 61.48 2.66 51.71
C ALA A 5 60.87 2.00 50.45
N LYS A 6 61.41 0.80 50.12
CA LYS A 6 60.81 -0.42 49.52
C LYS A 6 59.81 -0.37 48.33
N GLN A 7 60.19 -1.14 47.30
CA GLN A 7 59.32 -1.81 46.32
C GLN A 7 59.32 -3.33 46.58
N ASP A 8 58.38 -4.09 46.01
CA ASP A 8 58.40 -5.56 45.97
C ASP A 8 57.95 -6.11 44.60
N ALA A 9 58.31 -7.36 44.28
CA ALA A 9 58.40 -7.86 42.89
C ALA A 9 57.74 -9.23 42.59
N ILE A 10 57.84 -9.65 41.33
CA ILE A 10 57.23 -10.86 40.71
C ILE A 10 58.04 -12.14 41.04
N PRO A 11 57.38 -13.31 41.11
CA PRO A 11 57.93 -14.51 40.46
C PRO A 11 56.90 -15.30 39.61
N ALA A 12 57.40 -16.27 38.82
CA ALA A 12 56.63 -17.08 37.86
C ALA A 12 56.86 -18.60 38.07
N VAL A 13 56.09 -19.46 37.38
CA VAL A 13 56.30 -20.92 37.10
C VAL A 13 55.13 -21.39 36.19
N VAL A 14 55.31 -21.99 34.99
CA VAL A 14 55.64 -23.41 34.65
C VAL A 14 54.57 -24.41 35.13
N GLY A 15 54.09 -25.43 34.38
CA GLY A 15 54.58 -26.01 33.12
C GLY A 15 53.54 -26.86 32.35
N ASP A 16 53.95 -28.06 31.90
CA ASP A 16 53.41 -28.82 30.75
C ASP A 16 52.64 -30.10 31.13
N ASP A 17 51.80 -30.63 30.21
CA ASP A 17 51.62 -32.06 29.89
C ASP A 17 50.41 -32.31 28.94
N GLY A 18 50.51 -33.31 28.04
CA GLY A 18 49.50 -33.57 27.00
C GLY A 18 49.16 -35.04 26.70
N LYS A 19 48.04 -35.27 25.99
CA LYS A 19 47.55 -36.52 25.35
C LYS A 19 46.38 -36.19 24.40
N GLY A 20 46.12 -36.90 23.30
CA GLY A 20 46.84 -38.02 22.67
C GLY A 20 45.89 -38.94 21.88
N ALA A 21 46.19 -39.19 20.58
CA ALA A 21 45.37 -39.95 19.59
C ALA A 21 44.00 -39.32 19.22
N GLY A 22 43.36 -39.58 18.07
CA GLY A 22 43.68 -40.45 16.91
C GLY A 22 42.42 -41.23 16.45
N LYS A 23 42.20 -41.63 15.19
CA LYS A 23 42.98 -41.56 13.93
C LYS A 23 42.05 -41.90 12.73
N LYS A 24 42.50 -41.64 11.49
CA LYS A 24 41.96 -42.09 10.17
C LYS A 24 40.76 -41.31 9.61
N GLY A 25 40.93 -40.83 8.36
CA GLY A 25 39.83 -40.49 7.45
C GLY A 25 39.78 -41.45 6.26
N LYS A 26 39.01 -41.08 5.23
CA LYS A 26 39.03 -41.70 3.90
C LYS A 26 38.74 -40.64 2.84
N GLU A 27 39.61 -40.54 1.84
CA GLU A 27 39.25 -39.91 0.57
C GLU A 27 38.44 -40.91 -0.26
N ASP A 28 37.49 -40.42 -1.07
CA ASP A 28 36.92 -41.20 -2.17
C ASP A 28 36.59 -40.27 -3.34
N LYS A 29 37.23 -40.49 -4.49
CA LYS A 29 37.10 -39.64 -5.68
C LYS A 29 35.80 -39.95 -6.42
N LYS A 30 35.01 -38.93 -6.75
CA LYS A 30 33.95 -39.07 -7.77
C LYS A 30 33.73 -37.81 -8.61
N ALA A 31 34.57 -37.68 -9.64
CA ALA A 31 34.38 -36.69 -10.70
C ALA A 31 33.01 -36.89 -11.37
N LYS A 32 32.16 -35.85 -11.34
CA LYS A 32 30.80 -35.89 -11.90
C LYS A 32 30.74 -34.91 -13.06
N LYS A 33 30.74 -35.43 -14.30
CA LYS A 33 30.72 -34.61 -15.53
C LYS A 33 29.61 -33.56 -15.46
N GLU A 34 30.01 -32.29 -15.49
CA GLU A 34 29.10 -31.18 -15.67
C GLU A 34 28.46 -31.28 -17.06
N LYS A 35 27.13 -31.29 -17.09
CA LYS A 35 26.35 -31.33 -18.33
C LYS A 35 25.56 -30.04 -18.40
N ALA A 36 25.93 -29.16 -19.32
CA ALA A 36 25.28 -27.87 -19.51
C ALA A 36 23.74 -28.03 -19.57
N PRO A 37 22.98 -27.18 -18.86
CA PRO A 37 21.54 -27.31 -18.79
C PRO A 37 20.92 -27.04 -20.16
N LYS A 38 20.39 -28.08 -20.81
CA LYS A 38 19.64 -27.92 -22.07
C LYS A 38 18.47 -26.95 -21.82
N PRO A 39 18.25 -25.95 -22.69
CA PRO A 39 17.14 -25.03 -22.53
C PRO A 39 15.82 -25.79 -22.59
N LYS A 40 15.08 -25.78 -21.48
CA LYS A 40 13.69 -26.25 -21.47
C LYS A 40 12.89 -25.27 -22.31
N LYS A 41 12.49 -25.66 -23.52
CA LYS A 41 11.42 -24.95 -24.24
C LYS A 41 10.20 -24.93 -23.32
N GLU A 42 9.84 -23.75 -22.79
CA GLU A 42 8.58 -23.61 -22.08
C GLU A 42 7.45 -23.95 -23.06
N LYS A 43 6.63 -24.95 -22.73
CA LYS A 43 5.39 -25.19 -23.45
C LYS A 43 4.45 -24.02 -23.14
N PRO A 44 3.76 -23.42 -24.13
CA PRO A 44 2.81 -22.35 -23.86
C PRO A 44 1.79 -22.83 -22.82
N LYS A 45 1.73 -22.10 -21.69
CA LYS A 45 0.81 -22.42 -20.59
C LYS A 45 -0.62 -22.22 -21.12
N LYS A 46 -1.42 -23.30 -21.14
CA LYS A 46 -2.85 -23.19 -21.48
C LYS A 46 -3.50 -22.16 -20.54
N PRO A 47 -4.37 -21.26 -21.03
CA PRO A 47 -5.03 -20.28 -20.19
C PRO A 47 -5.79 -20.96 -19.05
N HIS A 48 -5.73 -20.36 -17.87
CA HIS A 48 -6.36 -20.89 -16.67
C HIS A 48 -7.90 -20.83 -16.82
N PRO A 49 -8.69 -21.82 -16.35
CA PRO A 49 -10.14 -21.83 -16.57
C PRO A 49 -10.87 -20.58 -16.05
N SER A 50 -10.33 -19.90 -15.04
CA SER A 50 -10.87 -18.64 -14.52
C SER A 50 -10.69 -17.43 -15.45
N GLN A 51 -9.91 -17.56 -16.52
CA GLN A 51 -9.73 -16.51 -17.53
C GLN A 51 -10.82 -16.56 -18.60
N LYS A 52 -11.54 -17.67 -18.78
CA LYS A 52 -12.58 -17.75 -19.82
C LYS A 52 -13.95 -17.36 -19.28
N ALA A 53 -14.58 -16.40 -19.94
CA ALA A 53 -15.95 -15.99 -19.75
C ALA A 53 -16.73 -16.08 -21.07
N GLY A 54 -18.04 -16.16 -20.95
CA GLY A 54 -18.97 -15.94 -22.06
C GLY A 54 -19.97 -14.84 -21.67
N PRO A 55 -20.80 -14.35 -22.61
CA PRO A 55 -21.79 -13.34 -22.31
C PRO A 55 -22.87 -13.87 -21.35
N ASN A 56 -23.59 -12.94 -20.74
CA ASN A 56 -24.67 -13.22 -19.80
C ASN A 56 -26.02 -13.53 -20.49
N PHE A 57 -25.96 -14.22 -21.64
CA PHE A 57 -27.10 -14.74 -22.39
C PHE A 57 -26.72 -16.05 -23.12
N SER A 58 -27.71 -16.71 -23.72
CA SER A 58 -27.54 -17.88 -24.58
C SER A 58 -28.03 -17.60 -26.00
N VAL A 59 -27.56 -18.37 -26.98
CA VAL A 59 -28.03 -18.31 -28.37
C VAL A 59 -28.67 -19.64 -28.78
N ARG A 60 -29.70 -19.59 -29.63
CA ARG A 60 -30.36 -20.76 -30.22
C ARG A 60 -30.70 -20.50 -31.68
N PRO A 61 -30.76 -21.53 -32.56
CA PRO A 61 -31.37 -21.38 -33.87
C PRO A 61 -32.85 -20.99 -33.76
N VAL A 62 -33.35 -20.20 -34.70
CA VAL A 62 -34.78 -19.94 -34.87
C VAL A 62 -35.45 -21.17 -35.47
N GLU A 63 -36.48 -21.71 -34.81
CA GLU A 63 -37.25 -22.85 -35.35
C GLU A 63 -38.00 -22.42 -36.62
N GLY A 64 -37.72 -23.08 -37.74
CA GLY A 64 -38.27 -22.72 -39.06
C GLY A 64 -37.57 -21.54 -39.76
N GLY A 65 -36.58 -20.90 -39.13
CA GLY A 65 -35.79 -19.83 -39.75
C GLY A 65 -34.68 -20.35 -40.69
N ASP A 66 -34.23 -19.50 -41.61
CA ASP A 66 -33.16 -19.80 -42.57
C ASP A 66 -31.76 -19.78 -41.91
N GLY A 67 -31.53 -20.68 -40.96
CA GLY A 67 -30.28 -20.73 -40.18
C GLY A 67 -30.03 -19.51 -39.29
N GLU A 68 -31.07 -18.71 -39.01
CA GLU A 68 -30.99 -17.54 -38.13
C GLU A 68 -30.77 -17.92 -36.66
N ILE A 69 -30.13 -17.03 -35.91
CA ILE A 69 -29.69 -17.28 -34.54
C ILE A 69 -30.31 -16.20 -33.63
N GLN A 70 -31.09 -16.62 -32.63
CA GLN A 70 -31.78 -15.75 -31.70
C GLN A 70 -31.12 -15.74 -30.32
N VAL A 71 -31.06 -14.56 -29.70
CA VAL A 71 -30.63 -14.36 -28.32
C VAL A 71 -31.75 -14.76 -27.34
N THR A 72 -31.39 -15.51 -26.30
CA THR A 72 -32.30 -16.12 -25.32
C THR A 72 -31.67 -16.18 -23.92
N ALA A 73 -32.51 -16.17 -22.89
CA ALA A 73 -32.10 -16.20 -21.48
C ALA A 73 -31.13 -15.07 -21.08
N VAL A 74 -31.43 -13.83 -21.50
CA VAL A 74 -30.67 -12.63 -21.12
C VAL A 74 -30.77 -12.37 -19.62
N ASN A 75 -29.63 -12.22 -18.95
CA ASN A 75 -29.57 -11.92 -17.52
C ASN A 75 -29.93 -10.46 -17.23
N LYS A 76 -31.20 -10.21 -16.92
CA LYS A 76 -31.78 -8.89 -16.62
C LYS A 76 -31.18 -8.15 -15.40
N ARG A 77 -30.18 -8.72 -14.70
CA ARG A 77 -29.39 -8.04 -13.66
C ARG A 77 -28.13 -7.35 -14.17
N VAL A 78 -27.71 -7.61 -15.41
CA VAL A 78 -26.45 -7.11 -16.02
C VAL A 78 -26.74 -6.22 -17.24
N HIS A 79 -28.01 -6.09 -17.62
CA HIS A 79 -28.46 -5.50 -18.87
C HIS A 79 -29.57 -4.49 -18.60
N THR A 80 -29.25 -3.20 -18.74
CA THR A 80 -30.13 -2.03 -18.49
C THR A 80 -31.10 -1.76 -19.64
N ALA A 81 -32.06 -0.85 -19.47
CA ALA A 81 -32.97 -0.48 -20.55
C ALA A 81 -32.20 0.05 -21.78
N GLY A 82 -32.51 -0.46 -22.96
CA GLY A 82 -31.78 -0.18 -24.21
C GLY A 82 -30.73 -1.23 -24.60
N SER A 83 -30.39 -2.17 -23.71
CA SER A 83 -29.49 -3.29 -23.98
C SER A 83 -30.07 -4.38 -24.91
N ILE A 84 -29.32 -5.48 -25.07
CA ILE A 84 -29.75 -6.72 -25.73
C ILE A 84 -30.94 -7.35 -24.99
N VAL A 85 -31.90 -7.91 -25.72
CA VAL A 85 -33.10 -8.56 -25.14
C VAL A 85 -33.31 -9.98 -25.66
N ASP A 86 -34.11 -10.76 -24.92
CA ASP A 86 -34.63 -12.03 -25.42
C ASP A 86 -35.44 -11.78 -26.71
N GLY A 87 -35.04 -12.42 -27.82
CA GLY A 87 -35.70 -12.28 -29.11
C GLY A 87 -34.84 -11.65 -30.22
N ASP A 88 -33.77 -10.92 -29.90
CA ASP A 88 -32.90 -10.28 -30.89
C ASP A 88 -32.22 -11.31 -31.81
N ILE A 89 -32.11 -11.02 -33.11
CA ILE A 89 -31.46 -11.90 -34.09
C ILE A 89 -29.98 -11.52 -34.24
N LEU A 90 -29.08 -12.41 -33.87
CA LEU A 90 -27.63 -12.22 -33.97
C LEU A 90 -27.16 -12.44 -35.41
N GLN A 91 -26.57 -11.42 -36.01
CA GLN A 91 -26.00 -11.50 -37.36
C GLN A 91 -24.47 -11.67 -37.33
N TYR A 92 -23.76 -10.90 -36.50
CA TYR A 92 -22.29 -10.93 -36.43
C TYR A 92 -21.76 -10.95 -35.00
N VAL A 93 -20.65 -11.66 -34.79
CA VAL A 93 -19.79 -11.61 -33.60
C VAL A 93 -18.42 -11.13 -34.03
N GLY A 94 -18.03 -9.92 -33.61
CA GLY A 94 -16.97 -9.17 -34.27
C GLY A 94 -17.31 -8.99 -35.75
N GLU A 95 -16.39 -9.39 -36.63
CA GLU A 95 -16.56 -9.39 -38.09
C GLU A 95 -17.16 -10.70 -38.64
N VAL A 96 -17.39 -11.71 -37.79
CA VAL A 96 -17.77 -13.06 -38.25
C VAL A 96 -19.30 -13.20 -38.33
N PRO A 97 -19.89 -13.46 -39.53
CA PRO A 97 -21.32 -13.71 -39.67
C PRO A 97 -21.69 -15.07 -39.07
N VAL A 98 -22.78 -15.14 -38.29
CA VAL A 98 -23.19 -16.36 -37.57
C VAL A 98 -24.34 -17.15 -38.21
N LYS A 99 -24.93 -16.65 -39.30
CA LYS A 99 -26.03 -17.34 -40.01
C LYS A 99 -25.59 -18.74 -40.45
N GLY A 100 -26.35 -19.76 -40.06
CA GLY A 100 -26.05 -21.17 -40.34
C GLY A 100 -24.92 -21.80 -39.52
N MET A 101 -24.25 -21.05 -38.62
CA MET A 101 -23.26 -21.63 -37.72
C MET A 101 -23.92 -22.46 -36.61
N LYS A 102 -23.21 -23.49 -36.11
CA LYS A 102 -23.70 -24.28 -34.97
C LYS A 102 -23.57 -23.46 -33.68
N ALA A 103 -24.51 -23.63 -32.77
CA ALA A 103 -24.50 -22.95 -31.47
C ALA A 103 -23.24 -23.24 -30.62
N SER A 104 -22.54 -24.37 -30.86
CA SER A 104 -21.22 -24.65 -30.27
C SER A 104 -20.14 -23.67 -30.71
N ASP A 105 -20.20 -23.26 -31.97
CA ASP A 105 -19.13 -22.55 -32.68
C ASP A 105 -19.32 -21.04 -32.47
N ILE A 106 -20.57 -20.58 -32.52
CA ILE A 106 -20.98 -19.24 -32.07
C ILE A 106 -20.64 -19.05 -30.59
N LYS A 107 -20.89 -20.07 -29.74
CA LYS A 107 -20.48 -20.01 -28.32
C LYS A 107 -18.96 -19.94 -28.16
N ALA A 108 -18.17 -20.51 -29.07
CA ALA A 108 -16.71 -20.38 -29.05
C ALA A 108 -16.27 -18.95 -29.42
N LEU A 109 -16.89 -18.32 -30.43
CA LEU A 109 -16.67 -16.89 -30.76
C LEU A 109 -17.06 -15.97 -29.60
N LEU A 110 -18.14 -16.30 -28.89
CA LEU A 110 -18.60 -15.59 -27.69
C LEU A 110 -17.81 -15.94 -26.40
N THR A 111 -16.72 -16.73 -26.44
CA THR A 111 -15.98 -17.19 -25.23
C THR A 111 -14.50 -16.81 -25.20
N GLY A 112 -14.23 -15.58 -24.73
CA GLY A 112 -12.89 -14.99 -24.59
C GLY A 112 -12.41 -14.77 -23.14
N PRO A 113 -11.25 -14.12 -22.94
CA PRO A 113 -10.83 -13.52 -21.68
C PRO A 113 -11.93 -12.74 -20.93
N CYS A 114 -12.03 -12.91 -19.60
CA CYS A 114 -12.83 -12.02 -18.74
C CYS A 114 -12.37 -10.57 -18.91
N GLY A 115 -13.29 -9.63 -19.11
CA GLY A 115 -12.97 -8.23 -19.42
C GLY A 115 -12.62 -7.94 -20.89
N GLU A 116 -12.56 -8.93 -21.77
CA GLU A 116 -12.44 -8.71 -23.21
C GLU A 116 -13.74 -8.11 -23.76
N LYS A 117 -13.58 -7.20 -24.73
CA LYS A 117 -14.67 -6.52 -25.42
C LYS A 117 -15.07 -7.32 -26.66
N VAL A 118 -16.32 -7.75 -26.73
CA VAL A 118 -16.93 -8.47 -27.86
C VAL A 118 -18.01 -7.58 -28.45
N SER A 119 -17.77 -7.08 -29.65
CA SER A 119 -18.76 -6.35 -30.45
C SER A 119 -19.73 -7.33 -31.11
N LEU A 120 -21.01 -7.01 -31.09
CA LEU A 120 -22.10 -7.78 -31.69
C LEU A 120 -22.91 -6.89 -32.63
N THR A 121 -23.40 -7.48 -33.73
CA THR A 121 -24.42 -6.87 -34.58
C THR A 121 -25.69 -7.70 -34.50
N LEU A 122 -26.77 -7.08 -34.04
CA LEU A 122 -28.08 -7.67 -33.78
C LEU A 122 -29.13 -6.98 -34.65
N VAL A 123 -30.20 -7.69 -35.01
CA VAL A 123 -31.39 -7.11 -35.64
C VAL A 123 -32.59 -7.20 -34.70
N ARG A 124 -33.26 -6.06 -34.52
CA ARG A 124 -34.47 -5.89 -33.70
C ARG A 124 -35.51 -5.12 -34.52
N GLY A 125 -36.67 -5.73 -34.77
CA GLY A 125 -37.75 -5.10 -35.52
C GLY A 125 -37.38 -4.67 -36.95
N GLY A 126 -36.38 -5.32 -37.57
CA GLY A 126 -35.86 -4.97 -38.89
C GLY A 126 -34.77 -3.89 -38.89
N GLN A 127 -34.39 -3.33 -37.75
CA GLN A 127 -33.27 -2.39 -37.62
C GLN A 127 -32.02 -3.10 -37.11
N GLU A 128 -30.86 -2.77 -37.70
CA GLU A 128 -29.53 -3.19 -37.25
C GLU A 128 -29.10 -2.36 -36.02
N VAL A 129 -28.65 -3.03 -34.96
CA VAL A 129 -28.17 -2.41 -33.72
C VAL A 129 -26.83 -3.03 -33.32
N LYS A 130 -25.83 -2.19 -33.06
CA LYS A 130 -24.49 -2.62 -32.64
C LYS A 130 -24.33 -2.47 -31.14
N TYR A 131 -23.79 -3.51 -30.52
CA TYR A 131 -23.60 -3.59 -29.07
C TYR A 131 -22.18 -4.02 -28.75
N ASP A 132 -21.51 -3.26 -27.90
CA ASP A 132 -20.23 -3.63 -27.32
C ASP A 132 -20.45 -4.21 -25.93
N LEU A 133 -19.97 -5.44 -25.70
CA LEU A 133 -20.08 -6.14 -24.42
C LEU A 133 -18.72 -6.44 -23.83
N TYR A 134 -18.59 -6.29 -22.51
CA TYR A 134 -17.45 -6.82 -21.77
C TYR A 134 -17.81 -8.20 -21.20
N LEU A 135 -16.92 -9.19 -21.38
CA LEU A 135 -17.15 -10.54 -20.88
C LEU A 135 -17.04 -10.60 -19.35
N ASP A 136 -18.07 -11.18 -18.71
CA ASP A 136 -18.30 -11.13 -17.26
C ASP A 136 -17.17 -11.77 -16.42
N TYR A 137 -16.78 -11.11 -15.33
CA TYR A 137 -15.81 -11.61 -14.35
C TYR A 137 -16.34 -12.69 -13.41
N THR A 138 -17.64 -13.00 -13.41
CA THR A 138 -18.26 -14.06 -12.58
C THR A 138 -17.48 -15.39 -12.59
N PRO A 139 -16.90 -15.90 -13.69
CA PRO A 139 -16.04 -17.10 -13.67
C PRO A 139 -14.74 -16.91 -12.86
N LEU A 140 -14.13 -15.73 -12.93
CA LEU A 140 -12.95 -15.35 -12.15
C LEU A 140 -13.30 -15.25 -10.66
N VAL A 141 -14.40 -14.56 -10.32
CA VAL A 141 -14.92 -14.45 -8.94
C VAL A 141 -15.28 -15.83 -8.37
N LYS A 142 -15.91 -16.71 -9.15
CA LYS A 142 -16.18 -18.11 -8.77
C LYS A 142 -14.89 -18.88 -8.49
N ALA A 143 -13.82 -18.66 -9.25
CA ALA A 143 -12.52 -19.30 -9.01
C ALA A 143 -11.82 -18.80 -7.74
N ILE A 144 -11.83 -17.47 -7.48
CA ILE A 144 -11.36 -16.87 -6.22
C ILE A 144 -12.15 -17.43 -5.03
N LYS A 145 -13.48 -17.54 -5.14
CA LYS A 145 -14.37 -18.07 -4.10
C LYS A 145 -14.15 -19.56 -3.83
N GLY A 146 -14.16 -20.39 -4.86
CA GLY A 146 -14.31 -21.85 -4.77
C GLY A 146 -13.05 -22.71 -5.03
N GLY A 147 -11.95 -22.14 -5.54
CA GLY A 147 -10.76 -22.91 -5.90
C GLY A 147 -10.04 -23.59 -4.72
N LYS A 148 -9.14 -24.53 -5.01
CA LYS A 148 -8.11 -24.96 -4.02
C LYS A 148 -7.23 -23.74 -3.66
N PRO A 149 -6.65 -23.63 -2.45
CA PRO A 149 -5.97 -22.41 -1.99
C PRO A 149 -4.99 -21.80 -2.99
N ALA A 150 -4.09 -22.60 -3.59
CA ALA A 150 -3.17 -22.12 -4.63
C ALA A 150 -3.89 -21.50 -5.85
N GLY A 151 -4.98 -22.13 -6.32
CA GLY A 151 -5.80 -21.64 -7.43
C GLY A 151 -6.59 -20.38 -7.10
N LYS A 152 -6.99 -20.17 -5.83
CA LYS A 152 -7.60 -18.90 -5.39
C LYS A 152 -6.62 -17.74 -5.53
N GLY A 153 -5.39 -17.94 -5.06
CA GLY A 153 -4.31 -16.95 -5.18
C GLY A 153 -3.92 -16.67 -6.62
N GLN A 154 -3.84 -17.69 -7.47
CA GLN A 154 -3.63 -17.53 -8.91
C GLN A 154 -4.78 -16.76 -9.57
N SER A 155 -6.03 -16.99 -9.15
CA SER A 155 -7.18 -16.24 -9.67
C SER A 155 -7.14 -14.75 -9.25
N ALA A 156 -6.70 -14.45 -8.03
CA ALA A 156 -6.49 -13.07 -7.55
C ALA A 156 -5.22 -12.39 -8.13
N GLU A 157 -4.29 -13.16 -8.70
CA GLU A 157 -3.14 -12.66 -9.46
C GLU A 157 -3.47 -12.48 -10.95
N ILE A 158 -4.47 -13.21 -11.45
CA ILE A 158 -5.02 -13.04 -12.80
C ILE A 158 -5.88 -11.77 -12.89
N SER A 159 -6.64 -11.41 -11.85
CA SER A 159 -7.42 -10.15 -11.84
C SER A 159 -6.53 -8.92 -12.00
N LEU A 160 -5.32 -8.90 -11.42
CA LEU A 160 -4.33 -7.83 -11.62
C LEU A 160 -3.95 -7.57 -13.10
N LYS A 161 -4.25 -8.52 -14.02
CA LYS A 161 -3.96 -8.39 -15.45
C LYS A 161 -5.20 -8.29 -16.34
N LEU A 162 -6.40 -8.39 -15.75
CA LEU A 162 -7.68 -8.34 -16.45
C LEU A 162 -8.56 -7.18 -15.94
N VAL A 163 -8.08 -6.40 -14.97
CA VAL A 163 -8.80 -5.34 -14.27
C VAL A 163 -7.91 -4.09 -14.26
N ASP A 164 -7.49 -3.69 -15.45
CA ASP A 164 -6.53 -2.62 -15.75
C ASP A 164 -7.20 -1.25 -15.96
N THR A 165 -8.40 -1.22 -16.55
CA THR A 165 -9.21 0.00 -16.74
C THR A 165 -10.32 0.16 -15.70
N ASP A 166 -10.88 1.37 -15.62
CA ASP A 166 -11.89 1.75 -14.64
C ASP A 166 -13.24 1.04 -14.83
N GLU A 167 -13.69 0.87 -16.07
CA GLU A 167 -14.90 0.09 -16.39
C GLU A 167 -14.71 -1.39 -16.00
N ARG A 168 -13.49 -1.89 -16.16
CA ARG A 168 -13.11 -3.26 -15.75
C ARG A 168 -13.05 -3.39 -14.22
N ARG A 169 -12.59 -2.37 -13.49
CA ARG A 169 -12.66 -2.29 -12.02
C ARG A 169 -14.11 -2.35 -11.54
N GLU A 170 -15.02 -1.58 -12.16
CA GLU A 170 -16.45 -1.60 -11.85
C GLU A 170 -17.07 -2.98 -12.12
N LEU A 171 -16.88 -3.53 -13.33
CA LEU A 171 -17.44 -4.84 -13.71
C LEU A 171 -16.92 -5.99 -12.83
N PHE A 172 -15.66 -5.93 -12.38
CA PHE A 172 -15.11 -6.89 -11.42
C PHE A 172 -15.75 -6.76 -10.03
N TYR A 173 -16.01 -5.53 -9.58
CA TYR A 173 -16.76 -5.28 -8.34
C TYR A 173 -18.21 -5.78 -8.44
N LEU A 174 -18.94 -5.44 -9.51
CA LEU A 174 -20.32 -5.84 -9.77
C LEU A 174 -20.50 -7.37 -9.90
N ALA A 175 -19.49 -8.08 -10.43
CA ALA A 175 -19.44 -9.55 -10.43
C ALA A 175 -19.27 -10.18 -9.02
N GLY A 176 -19.15 -9.35 -7.97
CA GLY A 176 -19.08 -9.78 -6.58
C GLY A 176 -17.68 -10.19 -6.10
N ALA A 177 -16.62 -9.62 -6.68
CA ALA A 177 -15.23 -9.94 -6.34
C ALA A 177 -14.85 -9.63 -4.89
N LEU A 178 -15.47 -8.61 -4.28
CA LEU A 178 -15.10 -8.10 -2.96
C LEU A 178 -15.18 -9.16 -1.83
N PRO A 179 -16.34 -9.74 -1.48
CA PRO A 179 -16.42 -10.71 -0.37
C PRO A 179 -15.48 -11.92 -0.46
N PRO A 180 -15.24 -12.60 -1.61
CA PRO A 180 -14.26 -13.68 -1.68
C PRO A 180 -12.80 -13.19 -1.58
N LEU A 181 -12.47 -11.97 -2.03
CA LEU A 181 -11.16 -11.36 -1.79
C LEU A 181 -10.96 -11.02 -0.30
N CYS A 182 -11.93 -10.37 0.35
CA CYS A 182 -11.90 -10.11 1.80
C CYS A 182 -11.71 -11.41 2.61
N LYS A 183 -12.37 -12.50 2.20
CA LYS A 183 -12.23 -13.80 2.85
C LYS A 183 -10.79 -14.36 2.77
N LEU A 184 -10.06 -14.10 1.69
CA LEU A 184 -8.65 -14.51 1.55
C LEU A 184 -7.69 -13.72 2.47
N LEU A 185 -8.08 -12.52 2.92
CA LEU A 185 -7.29 -11.74 3.87
C LEU A 185 -7.35 -12.30 5.29
N VAL A 186 -8.52 -12.79 5.71
CA VAL A 186 -8.72 -13.32 7.08
C VAL A 186 -8.56 -14.83 7.21
N ASP A 187 -8.70 -15.62 6.14
CA ASP A 187 -8.53 -17.07 6.20
C ASP A 187 -7.08 -17.45 6.61
N PRO A 188 -6.85 -18.08 7.78
CA PRO A 188 -5.50 -18.44 8.23
C PRO A 188 -4.85 -19.48 7.31
N LYS A 189 -5.64 -20.26 6.56
CA LYS A 189 -5.15 -21.26 5.58
C LYS A 189 -4.79 -20.63 4.24
N ALA A 190 -5.13 -19.35 4.02
CA ALA A 190 -4.85 -18.59 2.79
C ALA A 190 -3.64 -17.64 2.90
N ALA A 191 -2.78 -17.81 3.92
CA ALA A 191 -1.69 -16.88 4.22
C ALA A 191 -0.72 -16.63 3.04
N ALA A 192 -0.48 -17.64 2.19
CA ALA A 192 0.36 -17.52 0.98
C ALA A 192 -0.36 -16.86 -0.22
N GLN A 193 -1.67 -16.62 -0.11
CA GLN A 193 -2.50 -15.96 -1.11
C GLN A 193 -2.86 -14.52 -0.70
N MET A 194 -2.69 -14.18 0.57
CA MET A 194 -3.03 -12.89 1.16
C MET A 194 -2.51 -11.70 0.36
N GLN A 195 -1.21 -11.66 0.03
CA GLN A 195 -0.61 -10.55 -0.74
C GLN A 195 -1.27 -10.36 -2.11
N LYS A 196 -1.68 -11.45 -2.76
CA LYS A 196 -2.35 -11.43 -4.08
C LYS A 196 -3.79 -10.92 -3.95
N ALA A 197 -4.48 -11.29 -2.87
CA ALA A 197 -5.80 -10.74 -2.54
C ALA A 197 -5.72 -9.25 -2.14
N THR A 198 -4.69 -8.83 -1.38
CA THR A 198 -4.46 -7.41 -1.04
C THR A 198 -4.21 -6.58 -2.30
N ALA A 199 -3.29 -7.00 -3.17
CA ALA A 199 -3.03 -6.30 -4.42
C ALA A 199 -4.29 -6.22 -5.31
N SER A 200 -5.04 -7.32 -5.47
CA SER A 200 -6.27 -7.32 -6.26
C SER A 200 -7.39 -6.47 -5.66
N LEU A 201 -7.37 -6.21 -4.34
CA LEU A 201 -8.28 -5.25 -3.71
C LEU A 201 -7.81 -3.82 -3.94
N GLN A 202 -6.52 -3.53 -3.74
CA GLN A 202 -5.93 -2.21 -3.99
C GLN A 202 -6.19 -1.75 -5.43
N ASN A 203 -5.97 -2.62 -6.41
CA ASN A 203 -6.21 -2.37 -7.83
C ASN A 203 -7.70 -2.14 -8.17
N MET A 204 -8.61 -2.86 -7.51
CA MET A 204 -10.07 -2.67 -7.69
C MET A 204 -10.58 -1.38 -7.01
N MET A 205 -9.84 -0.86 -6.03
CA MET A 205 -10.15 0.36 -5.26
C MET A 205 -9.52 1.64 -5.86
N GLN A 206 -8.92 1.57 -7.04
CA GLN A 206 -8.40 2.76 -7.75
C GLN A 206 -9.49 3.52 -8.55
N PHE A 207 -10.67 2.92 -8.74
CA PHE A 207 -11.74 3.52 -9.56
C PHE A 207 -12.41 4.71 -8.87
N SER A 208 -12.72 5.75 -9.64
CA SER A 208 -13.30 7.02 -9.19
C SER A 208 -14.73 6.93 -8.64
N MET A 209 -15.64 6.14 -9.21
CA MET A 209 -17.06 6.07 -8.76
C MET A 209 -17.29 5.29 -7.45
N TRP A 210 -16.32 5.27 -6.53
CA TRP A 210 -16.46 4.54 -5.26
C TRP A 210 -17.31 5.27 -4.20
N ASP A 211 -17.94 6.43 -4.47
CA ASP A 211 -18.66 7.27 -3.48
C ASP A 211 -19.63 6.49 -2.54
N ASP A 212 -20.21 5.38 -3.01
CA ASP A 212 -20.98 4.42 -2.20
C ASP A 212 -20.11 3.43 -1.37
N ILE A 213 -18.90 3.81 -0.89
CA ILE A 213 -17.97 2.91 -0.15
C ILE A 213 -18.64 2.21 1.05
N HIS A 214 -19.72 2.76 1.62
CA HIS A 214 -20.46 2.18 2.76
C HIS A 214 -20.68 0.66 2.66
N VAL A 215 -21.17 0.14 1.53
CA VAL A 215 -21.47 -1.29 1.36
C VAL A 215 -20.19 -2.15 1.24
N PRO A 216 -19.17 -1.73 0.46
CA PRO A 216 -17.84 -2.34 0.52
C PRO A 216 -17.21 -2.37 1.92
N LEU A 217 -17.28 -1.27 2.69
CA LEU A 217 -16.52 -1.15 3.93
C LEU A 217 -17.10 -1.91 5.11
N GLN A 218 -18.41 -2.13 5.17
CA GLN A 218 -18.96 -3.08 6.14
C GLN A 218 -18.40 -4.50 5.92
N GLN A 219 -18.06 -4.85 4.67
CA GLN A 219 -17.46 -6.16 4.32
C GLN A 219 -15.93 -6.19 4.48
N VAL A 220 -15.23 -5.07 4.30
CA VAL A 220 -13.75 -4.96 4.36
C VAL A 220 -13.23 -4.56 5.74
N GLY A 221 -13.83 -3.55 6.37
CA GLY A 221 -13.29 -2.85 7.53
C GLY A 221 -13.04 -3.76 8.73
N LYS A 222 -14.07 -4.47 9.20
CA LYS A 222 -13.97 -5.39 10.35
C LYS A 222 -12.92 -6.51 10.14
N PRO A 223 -12.82 -7.15 8.95
CA PRO A 223 -11.67 -7.99 8.60
C PRO A 223 -10.31 -7.31 8.73
N LEU A 224 -10.12 -6.07 8.25
CA LEU A 224 -8.84 -5.37 8.35
C LEU A 224 -8.50 -4.95 9.78
N VAL A 225 -9.47 -4.48 10.57
CA VAL A 225 -9.29 -4.23 12.01
C VAL A 225 -8.87 -5.52 12.73
N THR A 226 -9.55 -6.64 12.45
CA THR A 226 -9.18 -7.97 13.00
C THR A 226 -7.75 -8.39 12.61
N MET A 227 -7.28 -8.01 11.42
CA MET A 227 -5.88 -8.23 10.99
C MET A 227 -4.90 -7.30 11.71
N ILE A 228 -5.28 -6.06 12.01
CA ILE A 228 -4.49 -5.15 12.85
C ILE A 228 -4.38 -5.67 14.28
N GLU A 229 -5.47 -6.15 14.88
CA GLU A 229 -5.46 -6.75 16.22
C GLU A 229 -4.56 -7.99 16.26
N LYS A 230 -4.95 -9.04 15.52
CA LYS A 230 -4.54 -10.45 15.72
C LYS A 230 -3.56 -10.96 14.67
N GLY A 231 -3.20 -10.14 13.68
CA GLY A 231 -2.22 -10.51 12.65
C GLY A 231 -0.77 -10.49 13.15
N GLY A 232 0.11 -11.27 12.51
CA GLY A 232 1.56 -11.03 12.59
C GLY A 232 1.95 -9.76 11.83
N LEU A 233 3.15 -9.21 12.07
CA LEU A 233 3.60 -7.91 11.51
C LEU A 233 3.24 -7.69 10.03
N ALA A 234 3.54 -8.65 9.14
CA ALA A 234 3.24 -8.52 7.71
C ALA A 234 1.73 -8.36 7.42
N LYS A 235 0.85 -9.00 8.20
CA LYS A 235 -0.61 -8.82 8.11
C LYS A 235 -1.03 -7.44 8.61
N LYS A 236 -0.44 -6.97 9.72
CA LYS A 236 -0.71 -5.65 10.30
C LYS A 236 -0.32 -4.53 9.32
N MET A 237 0.87 -4.60 8.71
CA MET A 237 1.30 -3.64 7.68
C MET A 237 0.37 -3.65 6.46
N LEU A 238 0.10 -4.82 5.86
CA LEU A 238 -0.80 -4.92 4.69
C LEU A 238 -2.21 -4.41 4.98
N ALA A 239 -2.74 -4.62 6.19
CA ALA A 239 -4.04 -4.10 6.60
C ALA A 239 -4.05 -2.57 6.72
N ILE A 240 -3.01 -1.97 7.31
CA ILE A 240 -2.88 -0.51 7.41
C ILE A 240 -2.62 0.12 6.04
N ASP A 241 -1.79 -0.48 5.18
CA ASP A 241 -1.52 0.04 3.84
C ASP A 241 -2.77 0.04 2.95
N LEU A 242 -3.66 -0.93 3.13
CA LEU A 242 -4.98 -0.94 2.49
C LEU A 242 -5.93 0.07 3.14
N LEU A 243 -5.96 0.18 4.47
CA LEU A 243 -6.80 1.15 5.17
C LEU A 243 -6.38 2.60 4.90
N LEU A 244 -5.09 2.91 4.78
CA LEU A 244 -4.60 4.24 4.42
C LEU A 244 -5.16 4.70 3.08
N ARG A 245 -5.11 3.84 2.04
CA ARG A 245 -5.69 4.12 0.71
C ARG A 245 -7.21 4.38 0.78
N ILE A 246 -7.94 3.69 1.67
CA ILE A 246 -9.41 3.83 1.79
C ILE A 246 -9.81 5.02 2.68
N SER A 247 -9.08 5.28 3.77
CA SER A 247 -9.46 6.17 4.88
C SER A 247 -9.61 7.66 4.54
N LEU A 248 -9.19 8.08 3.34
CA LEU A 248 -9.25 9.47 2.89
C LEU A 248 -10.64 9.89 2.39
N ALA A 249 -11.49 8.95 1.99
CA ALA A 249 -12.84 9.25 1.52
C ALA A 249 -13.82 9.39 2.70
N LYS A 250 -14.54 10.52 2.82
CA LYS A 250 -15.42 10.83 3.96
C LYS A 250 -16.45 9.74 4.33
N PRO A 251 -17.12 9.02 3.39
CA PRO A 251 -18.04 7.92 3.71
C PRO A 251 -17.41 6.77 4.51
N THR A 252 -16.09 6.61 4.44
CA THR A 252 -15.37 5.46 4.99
C THR A 252 -15.16 5.54 6.50
N HIS A 253 -14.98 6.75 6.98
CA HIS A 253 -14.33 7.05 8.24
C HIS A 253 -15.16 6.59 9.43
N ARG A 254 -16.44 6.97 9.50
CA ARG A 254 -17.37 6.55 10.56
C ARG A 254 -17.51 5.03 10.67
N VAL A 255 -17.53 4.31 9.54
CA VAL A 255 -17.63 2.84 9.53
C VAL A 255 -16.37 2.19 10.10
N LEU A 256 -15.20 2.78 9.85
CA LEU A 256 -13.92 2.31 10.38
C LEU A 256 -13.75 2.64 11.88
N VAL A 257 -14.15 3.84 12.31
CA VAL A 257 -14.14 4.27 13.71
C VAL A 257 -15.11 3.42 14.54
N ALA A 258 -16.36 3.25 14.10
CA ALA A 258 -17.31 2.33 14.72
C ALA A 258 -16.83 0.87 14.71
N GLY A 259 -16.00 0.50 13.72
CA GLY A 259 -15.39 -0.82 13.58
C GLY A 259 -14.25 -1.15 14.56
N GLY A 260 -13.81 -0.20 15.41
CA GLY A 260 -12.73 -0.41 16.38
C GLY A 260 -11.32 -0.10 15.85
N LEU A 261 -11.22 0.69 14.77
CA LEU A 261 -9.92 1.01 14.16
C LEU A 261 -9.08 1.95 15.02
N VAL A 262 -9.69 2.92 15.71
CA VAL A 262 -8.98 3.90 16.55
C VAL A 262 -8.23 3.20 17.67
N GLU A 263 -8.93 2.31 18.37
CA GLU A 263 -8.42 1.49 19.46
C GLU A 263 -7.30 0.57 18.97
N SER A 264 -7.51 -0.06 17.82
CA SER A 264 -6.52 -0.91 17.17
C SER A 264 -5.24 -0.14 16.83
N CYS A 265 -5.36 1.07 16.26
CA CYS A 265 -4.21 1.93 15.93
C CYS A 265 -3.50 2.46 17.18
N CYS A 266 -4.22 2.87 18.23
CA CYS A 266 -3.63 3.35 19.48
C CYS A 266 -3.00 2.22 20.32
N ALA A 267 -3.49 0.98 20.19
CA ALA A 267 -2.90 -0.19 20.83
C ALA A 267 -1.65 -0.73 20.11
N LEU A 268 -1.49 -0.47 18.80
CA LEU A 268 -0.36 -1.00 18.02
C LEU A 268 1.02 -0.64 18.61
N PRO A 269 1.36 0.63 18.87
CA PRO A 269 2.66 0.99 19.44
C PRO A 269 2.81 0.57 20.91
N LYS A 270 1.71 0.57 21.69
CA LYS A 270 1.69 0.06 23.08
C LYS A 270 2.16 -1.42 23.16
N GLY A 271 1.99 -2.20 22.08
CA GLY A 271 2.44 -3.58 21.98
C GLY A 271 3.83 -3.82 21.34
N ILE A 272 4.57 -2.78 20.95
CA ILE A 272 5.83 -2.90 20.19
C ILE A 272 6.99 -2.25 20.94
N ILE A 273 7.47 -2.94 21.97
CA ILE A 273 8.88 -3.24 22.30
C ILE A 273 8.88 -3.94 23.68
N PRO A 274 8.81 -5.28 23.72
CA PRO A 274 9.30 -6.03 24.86
C PRO A 274 10.84 -6.09 24.79
N LEU A 275 11.51 -5.81 25.91
CA LEU A 275 12.99 -5.88 26.04
C LEU A 275 13.57 -7.27 25.67
N ALA A 276 12.77 -8.32 25.77
CA ALA A 276 13.08 -9.66 25.29
C ALA A 276 12.12 -10.10 24.17
N LEU A 277 12.67 -10.62 23.07
CA LEU A 277 11.87 -11.15 21.96
C LEU A 277 11.16 -12.46 22.39
N PRO A 278 9.82 -12.57 22.23
CA PRO A 278 9.09 -13.77 22.61
C PRO A 278 9.42 -14.96 21.68
N LYS A 279 9.28 -16.19 22.19
CA LYS A 279 9.68 -17.44 21.49
C LYS A 279 9.04 -17.69 20.12
N TRP A 280 8.02 -16.92 19.73
CA TRP A 280 7.36 -17.00 18.42
C TRP A 280 7.94 -16.06 17.36
N THR A 281 8.89 -15.19 17.70
CA THR A 281 9.48 -14.24 16.73
C THR A 281 10.15 -14.96 15.54
N PRO A 282 9.87 -14.57 14.28
CA PRO A 282 10.44 -15.24 13.10
C PRO A 282 11.98 -15.22 13.05
N LYS A 283 12.57 -16.35 12.64
CA LYS A 283 14.02 -16.48 12.40
C LYS A 283 14.49 -15.42 11.39
N GLY A 284 15.32 -14.49 11.85
CA GLY A 284 15.81 -13.35 11.05
C GLY A 284 15.67 -12.00 11.75
N TRP A 285 14.80 -11.90 12.76
CA TRP A 285 14.80 -10.76 13.68
C TRP A 285 16.08 -10.71 14.54
N LYS A 286 16.51 -9.49 14.85
CA LYS A 286 17.55 -9.17 15.85
C LYS A 286 17.08 -7.94 16.63
N PRO A 287 17.34 -7.85 17.95
CA PRO A 287 17.27 -6.58 18.67
C PRO A 287 18.12 -5.49 17.98
N GLY A 288 17.75 -4.22 18.12
CA GLY A 288 18.47 -3.10 17.49
C GLY A 288 18.27 -2.94 15.97
N LYS A 289 17.34 -3.66 15.33
CA LYS A 289 16.89 -3.33 13.98
C LYS A 289 15.70 -2.36 14.01
N LYS A 290 15.86 -1.21 13.34
CA LYS A 290 14.83 -0.18 13.11
C LYS A 290 13.46 -0.80 12.78
N VAL A 291 12.45 -0.52 13.61
CA VAL A 291 11.03 -0.93 13.42
C VAL A 291 10.23 0.21 12.77
N THR A 292 10.88 0.96 11.87
CA THR A 292 10.46 2.26 11.32
C THR A 292 9.38 2.15 10.24
N GLY A 293 8.29 1.43 10.52
CA GLY A 293 7.20 1.23 9.57
C GLY A 293 5.83 1.06 10.20
N LEU A 294 5.66 0.14 11.15
CA LEU A 294 4.33 -0.17 11.67
C LEU A 294 3.76 0.95 12.57
N GLU A 295 4.59 1.52 13.43
CA GLU A 295 4.22 2.66 14.28
C GLU A 295 3.97 3.92 13.43
N THR A 296 4.85 4.22 12.48
CA THR A 296 4.69 5.32 11.51
C THR A 296 3.40 5.22 10.71
N LYS A 297 3.08 4.03 10.17
CA LYS A 297 1.84 3.79 9.42
C LYS A 297 0.60 3.88 10.32
N ALA A 298 0.68 3.46 11.58
CA ALA A 298 -0.40 3.65 12.55
C ALA A 298 -0.61 5.13 12.89
N ALA A 299 0.46 5.91 13.10
CA ALA A 299 0.40 7.35 13.30
C ALA A 299 -0.19 8.09 12.09
N LYS A 300 0.18 7.71 10.86
CA LYS A 300 -0.41 8.27 9.63
C LYS A 300 -1.91 7.98 9.54
N LEU A 301 -2.33 6.76 9.89
CA LEU A 301 -3.75 6.40 9.89
C LEU A 301 -4.53 7.13 10.99
N ILE A 302 -3.94 7.35 12.18
CA ILE A 302 -4.50 8.23 13.22
C ILE A 302 -4.64 9.67 12.69
N GLY A 303 -3.64 10.20 11.98
CA GLY A 303 -3.70 11.51 11.33
C GLY A 303 -4.82 11.62 10.30
N CYS A 304 -4.97 10.62 9.42
CA CYS A 304 -6.09 10.53 8.47
C CYS A 304 -7.45 10.53 9.18
N LEU A 305 -7.60 9.78 10.28
CA LEU A 305 -8.85 9.73 11.05
C LEU A 305 -9.14 11.03 11.82
N ALA A 306 -8.13 11.70 12.36
CA ALA A 306 -8.26 12.96 13.11
C ALA A 306 -8.61 14.18 12.22
N ARG A 307 -8.48 14.08 10.89
CA ARG A 307 -8.86 15.15 9.95
C ARG A 307 -10.38 15.40 9.89
N VAL A 308 -11.22 14.40 10.13
CA VAL A 308 -12.63 14.41 9.67
C VAL A 308 -13.60 15.07 10.65
N ASP A 309 -13.63 14.65 11.92
CA ASP A 309 -14.55 15.16 12.94
C ASP A 309 -13.96 15.13 14.36
N ASP A 310 -14.57 15.89 15.28
CA ASP A 310 -14.14 15.98 16.68
C ASP A 310 -14.47 14.73 17.50
N GLU A 311 -15.55 14.01 17.20
CA GLU A 311 -15.89 12.72 17.85
C GLU A 311 -14.72 11.73 17.73
N THR A 312 -14.07 11.68 16.56
CA THR A 312 -12.92 10.81 16.34
C THR A 312 -11.65 11.34 16.99
N ARG A 313 -11.45 12.66 17.10
CA ARG A 313 -10.32 13.24 17.85
C ARG A 313 -10.43 12.90 19.33
N GLU A 314 -11.64 13.04 19.89
CA GLU A 314 -11.94 12.69 21.28
C GLU A 314 -11.73 11.19 21.54
N ARG A 315 -12.19 10.33 20.64
CA ARG A 315 -11.96 8.87 20.74
C ARG A 315 -10.49 8.48 20.57
N VAL A 316 -9.72 9.14 19.70
CA VAL A 316 -8.25 8.95 19.63
C VAL A 316 -7.58 9.33 20.95
N ASN A 317 -8.12 10.34 21.64
CA ASN A 317 -7.55 10.90 22.87
C ASN A 317 -8.21 10.42 24.17
N ASP A 318 -9.14 9.46 24.12
CA ASP A 318 -9.84 9.01 25.33
C ASP A 318 -8.89 8.33 26.33
N GLY A 319 -9.37 8.15 27.57
CA GLY A 319 -8.58 7.59 28.68
C GLY A 319 -8.07 6.16 28.46
N THR A 320 -8.57 5.43 27.46
CA THR A 320 -8.09 4.11 27.05
C THR A 320 -7.09 4.18 25.89
N ASN A 321 -7.33 5.11 24.95
CA ASN A 321 -6.58 5.23 23.70
C ASN A 321 -5.31 6.08 23.84
N SER A 322 -5.38 7.24 24.50
CA SER A 322 -4.21 8.07 24.81
C SER A 322 -3.36 8.44 23.58
N GLY A 323 -3.98 8.60 22.40
CA GLY A 323 -3.29 8.76 21.12
C GLY A 323 -2.37 9.98 21.06
N VAL A 324 -2.76 11.10 21.68
CA VAL A 324 -1.88 12.27 21.85
C VAL A 324 -0.62 11.91 22.65
N SER A 325 -0.77 11.27 23.81
CA SER A 325 0.34 10.88 24.68
C SER A 325 1.33 9.94 23.97
N LEU A 326 0.80 9.07 23.11
CA LEU A 326 1.56 8.17 22.26
C LEU A 326 2.34 8.94 21.18
N LEU A 327 1.70 9.83 20.43
CA LEU A 327 2.34 10.61 19.36
C LEU A 327 3.40 11.57 19.91
N VAL A 328 3.16 12.19 21.06
CA VAL A 328 4.15 13.05 21.72
C VAL A 328 5.34 12.20 22.22
N ARG A 329 5.08 11.02 22.81
CA ARG A 329 6.15 10.07 23.15
C ARG A 329 6.93 9.60 21.92
N MET A 330 6.29 9.47 20.74
CA MET A 330 7.02 9.13 19.51
C MET A 330 8.10 10.16 19.22
N LEU A 331 7.74 11.45 19.26
CA LEU A 331 8.62 12.60 19.03
C LEU A 331 9.72 12.75 20.08
N GLN A 332 9.43 12.46 21.34
CA GLN A 332 10.37 12.57 22.47
C GLN A 332 11.55 11.57 22.42
N ARG A 333 11.57 10.61 21.49
CA ARG A 333 12.67 9.63 21.33
C ARG A 333 13.86 10.13 20.50
N LYS A 334 13.93 11.43 20.18
CA LYS A 334 15.11 12.06 19.56
C LYS A 334 16.21 12.16 20.64
N GLY A 335 17.31 11.40 20.49
CA GLY A 335 18.48 11.46 21.37
C GLY A 335 18.60 10.43 22.51
N GLU A 336 17.76 9.39 22.58
CA GLU A 336 18.04 8.27 23.50
C GLU A 336 19.25 7.43 23.03
N PRO A 337 20.12 6.94 23.95
CA PRO A 337 21.26 6.13 23.59
C PRO A 337 20.83 4.79 22.97
N ALA A 338 21.54 4.39 21.90
CA ALA A 338 21.20 3.26 21.04
C ALA A 338 21.07 1.93 21.81
N GLY A 339 19.84 1.58 22.19
CA GLY A 339 19.52 0.39 22.97
C GLY A 339 18.31 0.53 23.90
N ALA A 340 17.94 1.76 24.30
CA ALA A 340 16.76 2.03 25.12
C ALA A 340 15.46 1.99 24.29
N LEU A 341 15.22 3.03 23.49
CA LEU A 341 14.25 3.02 22.39
C LEU A 341 14.96 3.31 21.06
N ASN A 342 14.39 2.84 19.95
CA ASN A 342 14.94 3.17 18.63
C ASN A 342 14.59 4.62 18.27
N GLU A 343 15.61 5.42 17.99
CA GLU A 343 15.45 6.75 17.40
C GLU A 343 14.57 6.70 16.13
N ILE A 344 13.62 7.63 16.02
CA ILE A 344 12.78 7.76 14.84
C ILE A 344 13.34 8.74 13.82
N GLY A 345 13.38 8.32 12.56
CA GLY A 345 13.72 9.20 11.44
C GLY A 345 12.63 10.23 11.17
N GLU A 346 13.01 11.29 10.46
CA GLU A 346 12.19 12.46 10.13
C GLU A 346 10.82 12.11 9.56
N ASP A 347 10.70 11.10 8.67
CA ASP A 347 9.40 10.64 8.13
C ASP A 347 8.36 10.36 9.23
N SER A 348 8.83 9.80 10.35
CA SER A 348 8.00 9.42 11.48
C SER A 348 7.76 10.57 12.45
N GLN A 349 8.63 11.59 12.44
CA GLN A 349 8.41 12.84 13.14
C GLN A 349 7.39 13.70 12.38
N ALA A 350 7.53 13.83 11.05
CA ALA A 350 6.61 14.55 10.17
C ALA A 350 5.20 13.99 10.29
N VAL A 351 5.04 12.67 10.18
CA VAL A 351 3.75 11.98 10.35
C VAL A 351 3.16 12.13 11.76
N ALA A 352 3.99 12.16 12.82
CA ALA A 352 3.50 12.36 14.17
C ALA A 352 3.06 13.82 14.42
N CYS A 353 3.82 14.80 13.93
CA CYS A 353 3.44 16.21 13.92
C CYS A 353 2.17 16.42 13.06
N GLU A 354 2.05 15.75 11.92
CA GLU A 354 0.86 15.77 11.06
C GLU A 354 -0.38 15.31 11.83
N ALA A 355 -0.30 14.17 12.53
CA ALA A 355 -1.41 13.70 13.35
C ALA A 355 -1.74 14.66 14.51
N LEU A 356 -0.71 15.22 15.16
CA LEU A 356 -0.88 16.16 16.28
C LEU A 356 -1.51 17.50 15.86
N GLN A 357 -1.21 18.06 14.68
CA GLN A 357 -1.87 19.30 14.25
C GLN A 357 -3.39 19.15 14.10
N PHE A 358 -3.87 18.00 13.61
CA PHE A 358 -5.31 17.73 13.46
C PHE A 358 -5.97 17.42 14.81
N LEU A 359 -5.29 16.70 15.70
CA LEU A 359 -5.78 16.48 17.07
C LEU A 359 -5.87 17.81 17.85
N ALA A 360 -4.89 18.71 17.72
CA ALA A 360 -4.87 20.01 18.38
C ALA A 360 -6.05 20.95 18.00
N LEU A 361 -6.87 20.59 17.01
CA LEU A 361 -8.13 21.31 16.72
C LEU A 361 -9.21 21.04 17.79
N ASN A 362 -9.20 19.88 18.44
CA ASN A 362 -10.12 19.52 19.52
C ASN A 362 -9.64 20.03 20.90
N GLY A 363 -10.57 20.47 21.75
CA GLY A 363 -10.27 21.03 23.07
C GLY A 363 -9.62 20.03 24.04
N GLY A 364 -10.21 18.84 24.19
CA GLY A 364 -9.68 17.81 25.09
C GLY A 364 -8.29 17.33 24.66
N CYS A 365 -8.06 17.23 23.34
CA CYS A 365 -6.75 16.93 22.78
C CYS A 365 -5.68 17.97 23.16
N ARG A 366 -6.00 19.27 23.12
CA ARG A 366 -5.07 20.33 23.57
C ARG A 366 -4.71 20.19 25.05
N SER A 367 -5.69 19.97 25.93
CA SER A 367 -5.42 19.77 27.36
C SER A 367 -4.58 18.51 27.64
N THR A 368 -4.71 17.46 26.82
CA THR A 368 -3.78 16.31 26.89
C THR A 368 -2.40 16.64 26.35
N MET A 369 -2.29 17.40 25.25
CA MET A 369 -0.99 17.87 24.72
C MET A 369 -0.23 18.73 25.74
N GLU A 370 -0.94 19.58 26.49
CA GLU A 370 -0.39 20.36 27.60
C GLU A 370 0.13 19.45 28.72
N SER A 371 -0.66 18.47 29.17
CA SER A 371 -0.29 17.59 30.29
C SER A 371 0.82 16.59 29.97
N VAL A 372 0.99 16.17 28.70
CA VAL A 372 2.15 15.36 28.26
C VAL A 372 3.36 16.17 27.80
N ASN A 373 3.31 17.49 28.01
CA ASN A 373 4.39 18.42 27.67
C ASN A 373 4.78 18.40 26.17
N ALA A 374 3.78 18.43 25.28
CA ALA A 374 3.98 18.43 23.83
C ALA A 374 4.61 19.72 23.30
N LEU A 375 4.24 20.86 23.89
CA LEU A 375 4.61 22.18 23.38
C LEU A 375 6.13 22.40 23.35
N PRO A 376 6.93 22.09 24.39
CA PRO A 376 8.39 22.19 24.31
C PRO A 376 9.00 21.19 23.32
N THR A 377 8.43 19.99 23.19
CA THR A 377 8.86 19.00 22.18
C THR A 377 8.68 19.56 20.76
N LEU A 378 7.53 20.15 20.45
CA LEU A 378 7.26 20.76 19.14
C LEU A 378 8.17 21.98 18.88
N CYS A 379 8.38 22.84 19.89
CA CYS A 379 9.30 23.99 19.77
C CYS A 379 10.77 23.57 19.59
N GLY A 380 11.15 22.43 20.17
CA GLY A 380 12.47 21.81 19.99
C GLY A 380 12.66 21.12 18.63
N LEU A 381 11.58 20.70 17.98
CA LEU A 381 11.61 20.07 16.65
C LEU A 381 11.74 21.04 15.49
N LEU A 382 11.34 22.31 15.66
CA LEU A 382 11.59 23.35 14.67
C LEU A 382 13.12 23.52 14.49
N GLU A 383 13.66 23.33 13.29
CA GLU A 383 15.10 23.52 13.02
C GLU A 383 15.35 24.86 12.30
N THR A 384 16.60 25.18 11.98
CA THR A 384 16.90 26.36 11.15
C THR A 384 16.94 25.98 9.68
N PRO A 385 16.31 26.75 8.76
CA PRO A 385 16.18 26.39 7.35
C PRO A 385 17.47 26.63 6.53
N GLU A 386 18.63 26.33 7.12
CA GLU A 386 19.96 26.41 6.50
C GLU A 386 20.15 25.34 5.41
N SER A 387 19.33 24.29 5.44
CA SER A 387 19.18 23.24 4.42
C SER A 387 17.93 23.43 3.55
N ALA A 388 17.58 24.68 3.20
CA ALA A 388 16.55 24.98 2.21
C ALA A 388 16.90 24.36 0.84
N HIS A 389 16.40 23.14 0.59
CA HIS A 389 16.55 22.49 -0.70
C HIS A 389 15.95 23.37 -1.79
N ARG A 390 16.76 23.74 -2.80
CA ARG A 390 16.31 24.41 -4.01
C ARG A 390 15.21 23.56 -4.64
N GLN A 391 13.99 24.11 -4.72
CA GLN A 391 12.97 23.62 -5.64
C GLN A 391 13.55 23.69 -7.05
N LEU A 392 13.48 22.58 -7.77
CA LEU A 392 13.89 22.53 -9.17
C LEU A 392 12.73 23.07 -10.01
N ASP A 393 13.03 23.97 -10.93
CA ASP A 393 12.02 24.42 -11.88
C ASP A 393 11.64 23.29 -12.85
N THR A 394 10.44 23.38 -13.42
CA THR A 394 9.89 22.33 -14.29
C THR A 394 10.78 22.07 -15.52
N GLU A 395 11.52 23.08 -16.00
CA GLU A 395 12.42 22.94 -17.14
C GLU A 395 13.70 22.17 -16.78
N GLU A 396 14.29 22.41 -15.60
CA GLU A 396 15.38 21.61 -15.03
C GLU A 396 14.96 20.15 -14.85
N ILE A 397 13.74 19.90 -14.34
CA ILE A 397 13.18 18.56 -14.17
C ILE A 397 12.93 17.88 -15.52
N GLU A 398 12.26 18.56 -16.46
CA GLU A 398 11.97 18.04 -17.81
C GLU A 398 13.23 17.66 -18.58
N ARG A 399 14.26 18.49 -18.50
CA ARG A 399 15.55 18.23 -19.16
C ARG A 399 16.21 16.97 -18.60
N GLY A 400 16.24 16.83 -17.27
CA GLY A 400 16.75 15.61 -16.61
C GLY A 400 15.91 14.38 -16.95
N PHE A 401 14.59 14.50 -16.98
CA PHE A 401 13.70 13.40 -17.36
C PHE A 401 13.97 12.89 -18.79
N LYS A 402 14.09 13.82 -19.75
CA LYS A 402 14.37 13.52 -21.17
C LYS A 402 15.79 12.99 -21.44
N GLU A 403 16.71 13.13 -20.49
CA GLU A 403 18.06 12.54 -20.57
C GLU A 403 18.04 11.05 -20.20
N TYR A 404 17.19 10.65 -19.25
CA TYR A 404 17.12 9.26 -18.74
C TYR A 404 15.99 8.42 -19.37
N ASP A 405 14.99 9.03 -20.02
CA ASP A 405 14.04 8.32 -20.89
C ASP A 405 14.72 7.86 -22.20
N GLY A 406 15.50 6.78 -22.08
CA GLY A 406 16.17 6.11 -23.20
C GLY A 406 15.19 5.38 -24.12
N SER A 407 13.99 5.06 -23.63
CA SER A 407 12.90 4.46 -24.39
C SER A 407 12.22 5.45 -25.35
N ARG A 408 12.13 6.72 -24.94
CA ARG A 408 11.33 7.81 -25.52
C ARG A 408 9.83 7.53 -25.54
N ASP A 409 9.33 6.79 -24.56
CA ASP A 409 7.88 6.55 -24.39
C ASP A 409 7.18 7.63 -23.51
N GLY A 410 7.94 8.56 -22.94
CA GLY A 410 7.42 9.62 -22.07
C GLY A 410 7.37 9.23 -20.59
N SER A 411 7.90 8.06 -20.23
CA SER A 411 7.97 7.54 -18.87
C SER A 411 9.35 6.94 -18.57
N LEU A 412 9.70 6.83 -17.29
CA LEU A 412 10.93 6.17 -16.83
C LEU A 412 10.58 4.78 -16.30
N ASN A 413 11.06 3.73 -16.97
CA ASN A 413 10.97 2.39 -16.41
C ASN A 413 11.94 2.22 -15.22
N LEU A 414 11.77 1.16 -14.43
CA LEU A 414 12.54 0.93 -13.20
C LEU A 414 14.08 1.02 -13.38
N LYS A 415 14.64 0.70 -14.55
CA LYS A 415 16.09 0.82 -14.81
C LYS A 415 16.52 2.26 -15.05
N GLU A 416 15.70 3.04 -15.75
CA GLU A 416 15.99 4.43 -16.10
C GLU A 416 15.89 5.31 -14.86
N PHE A 417 14.86 5.08 -14.04
CA PHE A 417 14.77 5.67 -12.70
C PHE A 417 15.92 5.21 -11.78
N GLU A 418 16.35 3.94 -11.82
CA GLU A 418 17.48 3.45 -11.02
C GLU A 418 18.81 4.10 -11.42
N ALA A 419 19.04 4.35 -12.71
CA ALA A 419 20.21 5.13 -13.17
C ALA A 419 20.11 6.58 -12.67
N TRP A 420 19.01 7.27 -12.98
CA TRP A 420 18.75 8.65 -12.55
C TRP A 420 18.92 8.87 -11.04
N PHE A 421 18.38 7.96 -10.22
CA PHE A 421 18.43 8.05 -8.76
C PHE A 421 19.84 7.87 -8.18
N VAL A 422 20.69 7.08 -8.86
CA VAL A 422 22.10 6.89 -8.48
C VAL A 422 22.96 8.05 -8.98
N ASP A 423 22.80 8.45 -10.25
CA ASP A 423 23.62 9.47 -10.89
C ASP A 423 23.33 10.88 -10.34
N THR A 424 22.10 11.15 -9.89
CA THR A 424 21.76 12.37 -9.11
C THR A 424 22.17 12.31 -7.64
N GLY A 425 22.82 11.23 -7.19
CA GLY A 425 23.33 11.07 -5.82
C GLY A 425 22.26 10.86 -4.74
N ARG A 426 21.01 10.54 -5.12
CA ARG A 426 19.87 10.39 -4.18
C ARG A 426 19.92 9.08 -3.37
N GLY A 427 20.71 8.10 -3.79
CA GLY A 427 21.04 6.91 -3.00
C GLY A 427 21.47 5.71 -3.84
N ASP A 428 21.36 4.50 -3.31
CA ASP A 428 21.71 3.26 -4.02
C ASP A 428 20.53 2.67 -4.83
N GLY A 429 20.84 1.73 -5.75
CA GLY A 429 19.84 1.03 -6.57
C GLY A 429 18.87 0.12 -5.80
N ARG A 430 19.03 -0.05 -4.48
CA ARG A 430 18.04 -0.71 -3.61
C ARG A 430 17.06 0.32 -3.04
N GLN A 431 17.54 1.50 -2.68
CA GLN A 431 16.72 2.65 -2.32
C GLN A 431 15.87 3.08 -3.52
N ALA A 432 16.45 3.15 -4.72
CA ALA A 432 15.71 3.44 -5.96
C ALA A 432 14.50 2.50 -6.15
N LYS A 433 14.65 1.19 -5.87
CA LYS A 433 13.54 0.20 -5.95
C LYS A 433 12.45 0.36 -4.89
N ALA A 434 12.73 1.08 -3.79
CA ALA A 434 11.73 1.45 -2.81
C ALA A 434 11.02 2.74 -3.23
N PHE A 435 11.78 3.79 -3.56
CA PHE A 435 11.25 5.07 -4.03
C PHE A 435 10.45 4.95 -5.32
N PHE A 436 10.84 4.08 -6.25
CA PHE A 436 10.09 3.84 -7.48
C PHE A 436 8.61 3.57 -7.20
N ARG A 437 8.30 2.76 -6.15
CA ARG A 437 6.93 2.42 -5.74
C ARG A 437 6.24 3.47 -4.85
N GLU A 438 6.94 4.54 -4.52
CA GLU A 438 6.39 5.73 -3.86
C GLU A 438 6.17 6.87 -4.87
N VAL A 439 6.74 6.78 -6.08
CA VAL A 439 6.56 7.75 -7.18
C VAL A 439 5.61 7.23 -8.27
N ASP A 440 5.60 5.93 -8.53
CA ASP A 440 4.62 5.17 -9.32
C ASP A 440 3.24 5.19 -8.58
N TYR A 441 2.55 6.33 -8.65
CA TYR A 441 1.32 6.62 -7.93
C TYR A 441 0.13 5.89 -8.55
N ASP A 442 0.06 5.83 -9.89
CA ASP A 442 -0.98 5.07 -10.59
C ASP A 442 -0.74 3.54 -10.55
N ASN A 443 0.48 3.10 -10.21
CA ASN A 443 0.92 1.69 -10.17
C ASN A 443 0.95 1.02 -11.56
N GLY A 444 1.09 1.82 -12.63
CA GLY A 444 1.30 1.39 -14.01
C GLY A 444 2.67 0.75 -14.24
N GLY A 445 3.64 1.01 -13.37
CA GLY A 445 4.94 0.34 -13.35
C GLY A 445 6.06 1.04 -14.13
N ASN A 446 5.79 2.24 -14.63
CA ASN A 446 6.74 3.26 -15.10
C ASN A 446 6.42 4.58 -14.37
N ILE A 447 7.37 5.52 -14.30
CA ILE A 447 7.15 6.85 -13.69
C ILE A 447 6.96 7.90 -14.79
N SER A 448 5.84 8.59 -14.77
CA SER A 448 5.56 9.70 -15.69
C SER A 448 6.26 11.00 -15.27
N LEU A 449 6.37 11.96 -16.20
CA LEU A 449 6.93 13.29 -15.92
C LEU A 449 6.17 14.03 -14.80
N PRO A 450 4.82 14.08 -14.76
CA PRO A 450 4.09 14.68 -13.64
C PRO A 450 4.42 14.07 -12.28
N GLU A 451 4.51 12.74 -12.18
CA GLU A 451 4.87 12.04 -10.94
C GLU A 451 6.31 12.36 -10.49
N MET A 452 7.24 12.50 -11.43
CA MET A 452 8.60 12.95 -11.14
C MET A 452 8.62 14.42 -10.63
N ILE A 453 7.82 15.31 -11.23
CA ILE A 453 7.71 16.71 -10.78
C ILE A 453 7.12 16.76 -9.35
N GLU A 454 6.04 16.01 -9.08
CA GLU A 454 5.44 15.93 -7.74
C GLU A 454 6.45 15.38 -6.71
N PHE A 455 7.16 14.30 -7.03
CA PHE A 455 8.18 13.73 -6.15
C PHE A 455 9.33 14.70 -5.85
N LEU A 456 9.79 15.46 -6.85
CA LEU A 456 10.92 16.38 -6.70
C LEU A 456 10.58 17.67 -5.97
N ASN A 457 9.35 18.17 -6.13
CA ASN A 457 8.88 19.38 -5.46
C ASN A 457 8.19 19.12 -4.11
N ARG A 458 8.04 17.84 -3.72
CA ARG A 458 7.56 17.46 -2.38
C ARG A 458 8.54 17.92 -1.30
N LYS A 459 8.06 18.69 -0.32
CA LYS A 459 8.83 19.12 0.86
C LYS A 459 9.46 17.90 1.55
N SER A 460 10.72 18.05 1.95
CA SER A 460 11.51 16.98 2.58
C SER A 460 10.92 16.57 3.94
N PRO A 461 11.25 15.38 4.47
CA PRO A 461 10.77 14.94 5.78
C PRO A 461 11.05 15.97 6.90
N ALA A 462 12.25 16.57 6.96
CA ALA A 462 12.54 17.69 7.85
C ALA A 462 11.64 18.92 7.61
N GLN A 463 11.47 19.37 6.37
CA GLN A 463 10.57 20.51 6.06
C GLN A 463 9.11 20.23 6.44
N LEU A 464 8.67 18.96 6.36
CA LEU A 464 7.35 18.53 6.83
C LEU A 464 7.26 18.47 8.36
N VAL A 465 8.34 18.14 9.08
CA VAL A 465 8.42 18.30 10.55
C VAL A 465 8.19 19.77 10.91
N ASP A 466 8.93 20.70 10.31
CA ASP A 466 8.80 22.14 10.61
C ASP A 466 7.38 22.65 10.35
N VAL A 467 6.83 22.39 9.15
CA VAL A 467 5.48 22.86 8.76
C VAL A 467 4.39 22.26 9.66
N HIS A 468 4.43 20.95 9.93
CA HIS A 468 3.40 20.32 10.77
C HIS A 468 3.56 20.67 12.26
N ALA A 469 4.79 20.86 12.76
CA ALA A 469 5.03 21.36 14.10
C ALA A 469 4.54 22.80 14.25
N ALA A 470 4.78 23.67 13.27
CA ALA A 470 4.27 25.04 13.26
C ALA A 470 2.73 25.09 13.29
N TYR A 471 2.03 24.23 12.52
CA TYR A 471 0.57 24.13 12.59
C TYR A 471 0.07 23.59 13.94
N ALA A 472 0.75 22.61 14.54
CA ALA A 472 0.41 22.12 15.87
C ALA A 472 0.62 23.20 16.96
N ILE A 473 1.73 23.95 16.89
CA ILE A 473 2.04 25.08 17.78
C ILE A 473 0.98 26.19 17.63
N ARG A 474 0.62 26.57 16.39
CA ARG A 474 -0.46 27.54 16.11
C ARG A 474 -1.79 27.11 16.75
N ASN A 475 -2.14 25.83 16.64
CA ASN A 475 -3.38 25.30 17.19
C ASN A 475 -3.34 25.21 18.74
N LEU A 476 -2.15 25.14 19.36
CA LEU A 476 -1.96 25.23 20.82
C LEU A 476 -1.94 26.68 21.35
N ALA A 477 -1.57 27.67 20.54
CA ALA A 477 -1.38 29.09 20.91
C ALA A 477 -2.67 29.84 21.32
N VAL A 478 -3.77 29.13 21.56
CA VAL A 478 -5.08 29.69 21.92
C VAL A 478 -5.10 30.32 23.32
N THR A 479 -4.37 29.76 24.29
CA THR A 479 -4.24 30.33 25.65
C THR A 479 -3.04 31.27 25.75
N GLU A 480 -3.10 32.21 26.70
CA GLU A 480 -2.00 33.15 26.97
C GLU A 480 -0.76 32.43 27.49
N ALA A 481 -0.92 31.53 28.47
CA ALA A 481 0.15 30.69 28.99
C ALA A 481 0.85 29.82 27.91
N ASN A 482 0.13 29.37 26.87
CA ASN A 482 0.78 28.67 25.76
C ASN A 482 1.57 29.64 24.87
N ARG A 483 1.11 30.89 24.66
CA ARG A 483 1.86 31.91 23.91
C ARG A 483 3.14 32.32 24.62
N GLU A 484 3.10 32.48 25.94
CA GLU A 484 4.28 32.70 26.79
C GLU A 484 5.28 31.55 26.61
N ARG A 485 4.84 30.30 26.81
CA ARG A 485 5.71 29.12 26.65
C ARG A 485 6.29 28.94 25.23
N ILE A 486 5.57 29.38 24.19
CA ILE A 486 6.08 29.40 22.80
C ILE A 486 7.21 30.42 22.63
N ALA A 487 7.16 31.55 23.35
CA ALA A 487 8.25 32.52 23.40
C ALA A 487 9.43 32.00 24.24
N ASP A 488 9.17 31.45 25.44
CA ASP A 488 10.20 30.91 26.34
C ASP A 488 11.03 29.77 25.71
N HIS A 489 10.38 28.92 24.90
CA HIS A 489 11.06 27.86 24.15
C HIS A 489 11.63 28.34 22.80
N GLY A 490 11.73 29.66 22.58
CA GLY A 490 12.41 30.29 21.44
C GLY A 490 11.75 30.07 20.08
N ALA A 491 10.55 29.48 20.03
CA ALA A 491 9.91 29.11 18.77
C ALA A 491 9.50 30.33 17.95
N VAL A 492 9.19 31.48 18.57
CA VAL A 492 8.88 32.73 17.86
C VAL A 492 10.00 33.10 16.87
N ALA A 493 11.27 33.02 17.28
CA ALA A 493 12.40 33.36 16.40
C ALA A 493 12.57 32.36 15.24
N LYS A 494 12.19 31.09 15.44
CA LYS A 494 12.22 30.05 14.40
C LYS A 494 11.06 30.22 13.41
N LEU A 495 9.84 30.43 13.91
CA LEU A 495 8.63 30.67 13.11
C LEU A 495 8.76 31.94 12.25
N VAL A 496 9.35 33.02 12.80
CA VAL A 496 9.66 34.24 12.00
C VAL A 496 10.67 33.92 10.89
N ARG A 497 11.70 33.10 11.15
CA ARG A 497 12.64 32.67 10.10
C ARG A 497 11.95 31.88 9.00
N MET A 498 11.04 30.96 9.33
CA MET A 498 10.25 30.21 8.34
C MET A 498 9.47 31.15 7.41
N LEU A 499 8.90 32.25 7.93
CA LEU A 499 8.21 33.27 7.13
C LEU A 499 9.14 34.15 6.26
N THR A 500 10.45 34.14 6.54
CA THR A 500 11.45 34.88 5.73
C THR A 500 12.15 34.02 4.68
N VAL A 501 11.96 32.69 4.71
CA VAL A 501 12.31 31.84 3.58
C VAL A 501 11.32 32.12 2.46
N LYS A 502 11.82 32.46 1.27
CA LYS A 502 10.98 32.59 0.08
C LYS A 502 10.57 31.20 -0.42
N ASP A 503 9.51 30.65 0.14
CA ASP A 503 8.60 29.85 -0.66
C ASP A 503 8.06 30.80 -1.76
N HIS A 504 8.47 30.58 -3.01
CA HIS A 504 7.89 31.28 -4.15
C HIS A 504 6.55 30.59 -4.47
N GLU A 505 5.48 31.06 -3.84
CA GLU A 505 4.11 30.59 -4.13
C GLU A 505 3.66 31.01 -5.53
N GLU A 506 3.24 30.03 -6.34
CA GLU A 506 1.95 29.99 -7.05
C GLU A 506 1.50 28.53 -7.23
#